data_AF-A0A9E5LR86-F1
#
_entry.id   AF-A0A9E5LR86-F1
#
_cell.length_a   1.000
_cell.length_b   1.000
_cell.length_c   1.000
_cell.angle_alpha   90.00
_cell.angle_beta   90.00
_cell.angle_gamma   90.00
#
_symmetry.space_group_name_H-M   'P 1'
#
loop_
_entity.id
_entity.type
_entity.pdbx_description
1 polymer ?
#
loop_
_entity_poly.entity_id
_entity_poly.type
_entity_poly.pdbx_seq_one_letter_code
_entity_poly.pdbx_strand_id
1 'polypeptide(L)'
;MSASWKTVLKKSWPTIRIILSIALLWKATSGIDWKTLFESELQLEAKWLIAGALCITAAFVCGGLRWGLFMRRAGFQGSLPGYIGLYFSGGLINQGLPSTLGGDSYRAIAGTHLTRSGQIGQQHELTKELSHAEELAKQNPKLRLGFAMTLLDRVVGLMGNNILGGIGLVLGGATLASWGTELGYWVLALMMGGGV
;
A
#
# COMPACT_ATOMS: atom_id res chain seq x y z
N MET A 1 -21.12 -31.16 19.79
CA MET A 1 -20.46 -30.04 20.52
C MET A 1 -19.51 -29.19 19.64
N SER A 2 -19.80 -28.95 18.34
CA SER A 2 -18.81 -28.34 17.41
C SER A 2 -19.19 -26.97 16.81
N ALA A 3 -20.46 -26.54 16.90
CA ALA A 3 -20.92 -25.27 16.31
C ALA A 3 -20.74 -24.06 17.24
N SER A 4 -20.88 -24.23 18.57
CA SER A 4 -20.86 -23.13 19.54
C SER A 4 -19.47 -22.48 19.69
N TRP A 5 -18.40 -23.28 19.75
CA TRP A 5 -17.03 -22.78 19.89
C TRP A 5 -16.58 -21.92 18.70
N LYS A 6 -16.91 -22.33 17.47
CA LYS A 6 -16.57 -21.56 16.26
C LYS A 6 -17.26 -20.19 16.25
N THR A 7 -18.49 -20.12 16.74
CA THR A 7 -19.26 -18.87 16.83
C THR A 7 -18.69 -17.94 17.91
N VAL A 8 -18.37 -18.48 19.09
CA VAL A 8 -17.72 -17.72 20.17
C VAL A 8 -16.35 -17.22 19.74
N LEU A 9 -15.54 -18.07 19.08
CA LEU A 9 -14.24 -17.67 18.56
C LEU A 9 -14.35 -16.56 17.51
N LYS A 10 -15.26 -16.68 16.54
CA LYS A 10 -15.50 -15.64 15.54
C LYS A 10 -15.93 -14.31 16.17
N LYS A 11 -16.81 -14.36 17.18
CA LYS A 11 -17.29 -13.18 17.89
C LYS A 11 -16.18 -12.49 18.71
N SER A 12 -15.31 -13.29 19.33
CA SER A 12 -14.19 -12.79 20.16
C SER A 12 -12.94 -12.44 19.35
N TRP A 13 -12.87 -12.84 18.07
CA TRP A 13 -11.70 -12.65 17.22
C TRP A 13 -11.20 -11.20 17.13
N PRO A 14 -12.07 -10.16 16.99
CA PRO A 14 -11.61 -8.78 17.00
C PRO A 14 -10.97 -8.40 18.33
N THR A 15 -11.58 -8.79 19.45
CA THR A 15 -11.07 -8.53 20.80
C THR A 15 -9.73 -9.22 21.04
N ILE A 16 -9.61 -10.49 20.62
CA ILE A 16 -8.34 -11.23 20.68
C ILE A 16 -7.25 -10.50 19.90
N ARG A 17 -7.54 -10.03 18.68
CA ARG A 17 -6.58 -9.26 17.88
C ARG A 17 -6.13 -7.97 18.57
N ILE A 18 -7.06 -7.23 19.18
CA ILE A 18 -6.74 -5.98 19.91
C ILE A 18 -5.86 -6.29 21.11
N ILE A 19 -6.26 -7.24 21.97
CA ILE A 19 -5.49 -7.62 23.16
C ILE A 19 -4.09 -8.09 22.75
N LEU A 20 -3.99 -8.94 21.72
CA LEU A 20 -2.73 -9.46 21.24
C LEU A 20 -1.85 -8.35 20.64
N SER A 21 -2.44 -7.38 19.91
CA SER A 21 -1.71 -6.21 19.41
C SER A 21 -1.16 -5.35 20.55
N ILE A 22 -1.97 -5.08 21.58
CA ILE A 22 -1.54 -4.34 22.78
C ILE A 22 -0.44 -5.11 23.51
N ALA A 23 -0.58 -6.42 23.71
CA ALA A 23 0.42 -7.24 24.38
C ALA A 23 1.75 -7.29 23.61
N LEU A 24 1.70 -7.36 22.28
CA LEU A 24 2.89 -7.31 21.43
C LEU A 24 3.55 -5.93 21.47
N LEU A 25 2.78 -4.84 21.41
CA LEU A 25 3.29 -3.48 21.56
C LEU A 25 3.92 -3.28 22.93
N TRP A 26 3.25 -3.71 24.00
CA TRP A 26 3.80 -3.69 25.36
C TRP A 26 5.11 -4.47 25.44
N LYS A 27 5.14 -5.70 24.89
CA LYS A 27 6.36 -6.51 24.91
C LYS A 27 7.49 -5.85 24.11
N ALA A 28 7.18 -5.23 22.97
CA ALA A 28 8.16 -4.51 22.17
C ALA A 28 8.70 -3.27 22.90
N THR A 29 7.87 -2.59 23.70
CA THR A 29 8.26 -1.37 24.43
C THR A 29 8.79 -1.62 25.83
N SER A 30 8.50 -2.77 26.45
CA SER A 30 8.89 -3.08 27.82
C SER A 30 10.39 -3.30 27.99
N GLY A 31 11.09 -3.66 26.90
CA GLY A 31 12.55 -3.80 26.89
C GLY A 31 13.30 -2.50 26.59
N ILE A 32 12.59 -1.40 26.33
CA ILE A 32 13.20 -0.11 26.00
C ILE A 32 13.58 0.59 27.30
N ASP A 33 14.86 0.88 27.49
CA ASP A 33 15.29 1.80 28.53
C ASP A 33 14.94 3.23 28.11
N TRP A 34 13.74 3.65 28.52
CA TRP A 34 13.21 4.98 28.22
C TRP A 34 14.09 6.10 28.74
N LYS A 35 14.75 5.90 29.88
CA LYS A 35 15.63 6.91 30.46
C LYS A 35 16.84 7.12 29.54
N THR A 36 17.50 6.03 29.15
CA THR A 36 18.59 6.09 28.18
C THR A 36 18.11 6.62 26.83
N LEU A 37 16.92 6.29 26.35
CA LEU A 37 16.41 6.80 25.07
C LEU A 37 16.20 8.32 25.06
N PHE A 38 15.65 8.90 26.14
CA PHE A 38 15.39 10.34 26.25
C PHE A 38 16.65 11.13 26.63
N GLU A 39 17.57 10.54 27.39
CA GLU A 39 18.86 11.15 27.75
C GLU A 39 19.91 10.98 26.65
N SER A 40 19.72 10.01 25.75
CA SER A 40 20.53 9.89 24.54
C SER A 40 20.34 11.13 23.70
N GLU A 41 21.44 11.80 23.36
CA GLU A 41 21.48 12.70 22.22
C GLU A 41 21.20 11.85 20.98
N LEU A 42 19.90 11.71 20.64
CA LEU A 42 19.47 11.11 19.40
C LEU A 42 20.25 11.83 18.29
N GLN A 43 21.25 11.14 17.71
CA GLN A 43 22.03 11.62 16.57
C GLN A 43 21.16 11.58 15.30
N LEU A 44 19.95 12.12 15.40
CA LEU A 44 19.00 12.18 14.33
C LEU A 44 19.42 13.35 13.46
N GLU A 45 20.33 13.07 12.53
CA GLU A 45 20.75 14.08 11.57
C GLU A 45 19.54 14.44 10.70
N ALA A 46 19.06 15.68 10.82
CA ALA A 46 17.92 16.18 10.05
C ALA A 46 18.09 15.98 8.54
N LYS A 47 19.32 15.92 8.04
CA LYS A 47 19.66 15.63 6.63
C LYS A 47 19.11 14.28 6.17
N TRP A 48 19.30 13.22 6.96
CA TRP A 48 18.80 11.88 6.63
C TRP A 48 17.28 11.79 6.73
N LEU A 49 16.68 12.50 7.69
CA LEU A 49 15.23 12.61 7.79
C LEU A 49 14.62 13.26 6.53
N ILE A 50 15.20 14.39 6.09
CA ILE A 50 14.77 15.10 4.87
C ILE A 50 15.00 14.22 3.63
N ALA A 51 16.15 13.56 3.52
CA ALA A 51 16.43 12.64 2.42
C ALA A 51 15.39 11.50 2.35
N GLY A 52 15.07 10.89 3.49
CA GLY A 52 14.02 9.87 3.58
C GLY A 52 12.64 10.40 3.18
N ALA A 53 12.28 11.60 3.63
CA ALA A 53 11.03 12.27 3.27
C ALA A 53 10.94 12.54 1.76
N LEU A 54 12.01 13.04 1.14
CA LEU A 54 12.07 13.28 -0.29
C LEU A 54 11.97 11.97 -1.09
N CYS A 55 12.67 10.92 -0.66
CA CYS A 55 12.61 9.60 -1.29
C CYS A 55 11.20 9.01 -1.24
N ILE A 56 10.52 9.05 -0.08
CA ILE A 56 9.15 8.50 0.01
C ILE A 56 8.16 9.34 -0.80
N THR A 57 8.28 10.67 -0.80
CA THR A 57 7.46 11.54 -1.65
C THR A 57 7.68 11.22 -3.14
N ALA A 58 8.93 11.10 -3.58
CA ALA A 58 9.25 10.74 -4.96
C ALA A 58 8.68 9.38 -5.34
N ALA A 59 8.82 8.37 -4.47
CA ALA A 59 8.24 7.04 -4.69
C ALA A 59 6.72 7.09 -4.86
N PHE A 60 6.02 7.87 -4.04
CA PHE A 60 4.57 8.07 -4.15
C PHE A 60 4.18 8.81 -5.43
N VAL A 61 4.93 9.84 -5.84
CA VAL A 61 4.70 10.54 -7.11
C VAL A 61 4.89 9.59 -8.29
N CYS A 62 5.97 8.81 -8.32
CA CYS A 62 6.21 7.80 -9.35
C CYS A 62 5.10 6.74 -9.40
N GLY A 63 4.63 6.26 -8.24
CA GLY A 63 3.49 5.35 -8.14
C GLY A 63 2.20 5.97 -8.69
N GLY A 64 1.91 7.22 -8.31
CA GLY A 64 0.75 7.97 -8.79
C GLY A 64 0.79 8.23 -10.30
N LEU A 65 1.96 8.56 -10.85
CA LEU A 65 2.16 8.71 -12.29
C LEU A 65 1.91 7.39 -13.03
N ARG A 66 2.52 6.30 -12.57
CA ARG A 66 2.36 4.97 -13.16
C ARG A 66 0.89 4.52 -13.17
N TRP A 67 0.21 4.64 -12.04
CA TRP A 67 -1.21 4.33 -11.94
C TRP A 67 -2.07 5.25 -12.81
N GLY A 68 -1.79 6.56 -12.82
CA GLY A 68 -2.50 7.54 -13.64
C GLY A 68 -2.36 7.27 -15.14
N LEU A 69 -1.21 6.76 -15.58
CA LEU A 69 -1.02 6.28 -16.96
C LEU A 69 -1.89 5.07 -17.25
N PHE A 70 -1.97 4.07 -16.36
CA PHE A 70 -2.89 2.93 -16.54
C PHE A 70 -4.34 3.38 -16.63
N MET A 71 -4.79 4.25 -15.73
CA MET A 71 -6.14 4.79 -15.74
C MET A 71 -6.46 5.54 -17.05
N ARG A 72 -5.55 6.38 -17.54
CA ARG A 72 -5.72 7.08 -18.82
C ARG A 72 -5.80 6.14 -20.01
N ARG A 73 -4.98 5.09 -20.03
CA ARG A 73 -4.98 4.07 -21.10
C ARG A 73 -6.25 3.21 -21.08
N ALA A 74 -6.86 3.05 -19.91
CA ALA A 74 -8.18 2.46 -19.76
C ALA A 74 -9.34 3.38 -20.21
N GLY A 75 -9.06 4.61 -20.66
CA GLY A 75 -10.05 5.54 -21.19
C GLY A 75 -10.59 6.56 -20.19
N PHE A 76 -10.06 6.61 -18.96
CA PHE A 76 -10.47 7.60 -17.97
C PHE A 76 -9.84 8.97 -18.25
N GLN A 77 -10.61 10.04 -18.03
CA GLN A 77 -10.23 11.40 -18.44
C GLN A 77 -9.50 12.22 -17.38
N GLY A 78 -9.07 11.61 -16.27
CA GLY A 78 -8.43 12.31 -15.16
C GLY A 78 -7.09 12.96 -15.54
N SER A 79 -6.73 14.04 -14.84
CA SER A 79 -5.40 14.64 -14.94
C SER A 79 -4.35 13.79 -14.19
N LEU A 80 -3.10 13.76 -14.65
CA LEU A 80 -2.02 13.07 -13.91
C LEU A 80 -1.83 13.62 -12.49
N PRO A 81 -1.86 14.95 -12.25
CA PRO A 81 -1.85 15.49 -10.89
C PRO A 81 -3.02 14.99 -10.03
N GLY A 82 -4.22 14.86 -10.61
CA GLY A 82 -5.38 14.31 -9.91
C GLY A 82 -5.16 12.85 -9.49
N TYR A 83 -4.61 12.02 -10.37
CA TYR A 83 -4.27 10.63 -10.04
C TYR A 83 -3.16 10.53 -8.99
N ILE A 84 -2.15 11.39 -9.04
CA ILE A 84 -1.13 11.48 -7.99
C ILE A 84 -1.79 11.83 -6.65
N GLY A 85 -2.65 12.86 -6.63
CA GLY A 85 -3.40 13.24 -5.43
C GLY A 85 -4.19 12.09 -4.82
N LEU A 86 -4.96 11.37 -5.65
CA LEU A 86 -5.70 10.18 -5.20
C LEU A 86 -4.78 9.04 -4.73
N TYR A 87 -3.57 8.90 -5.30
CA TYR A 87 -2.58 7.91 -4.85
C TYR A 87 -2.08 8.25 -3.44
N PHE A 88 -1.82 9.53 -3.15
CA PHE A 88 -1.49 10.00 -1.79
C PHE A 88 -2.66 9.78 -0.83
N SER A 89 -3.89 10.18 -1.20
CA SER A 89 -5.08 9.96 -0.37
C SER A 89 -5.29 8.48 -0.06
N GLY A 90 -5.21 7.60 -1.07
CA GLY A 90 -5.31 6.16 -0.88
C GLY A 90 -4.21 5.60 0.03
N GLY A 91 -2.98 6.09 -0.11
CA GLY A 91 -1.88 5.70 0.79
C GLY A 91 -2.11 6.13 2.24
N LEU A 92 -2.58 7.36 2.48
CA LEU A 92 -2.93 7.84 3.82
C LEU A 92 -4.04 7.00 4.44
N ILE A 93 -5.06 6.64 3.66
CA ILE A 93 -6.14 5.75 4.11
C ILE A 93 -5.57 4.38 4.49
N ASN A 94 -4.69 3.81 3.66
CA ASN A 94 -4.10 2.50 3.93
C ASN A 94 -3.17 2.46 5.15
N GLN A 95 -2.56 3.60 5.51
CA GLN A 95 -1.71 3.70 6.70
C GLN A 95 -2.49 4.12 7.96
N GLY A 96 -3.58 4.88 7.79
CA GLY A 96 -4.39 5.41 8.89
C GLY A 96 -5.54 4.50 9.32
N LEU A 97 -6.03 3.62 8.45
CA LEU A 97 -7.12 2.70 8.77
C LEU A 97 -6.59 1.27 9.02
N PRO A 98 -7.25 0.49 9.90
CA PRO A 98 -6.91 -0.92 10.14
C PRO A 98 -7.04 -1.83 8.91
N SER A 99 -7.65 -1.33 7.82
CA SER A 99 -7.76 -2.05 6.55
C SER A 99 -6.77 -1.48 5.53
N THR A 100 -5.82 -2.30 5.09
CA THR A 100 -4.84 -1.94 4.04
C THR A 100 -5.42 -1.94 2.62
N LEU A 101 -6.69 -2.34 2.45
CA LEU A 101 -7.39 -2.38 1.17
C LEU A 101 -8.31 -1.18 0.92
N GLY A 102 -8.66 -0.42 1.96
CA GLY A 102 -9.66 0.65 1.87
C GLY A 102 -9.23 1.80 0.95
N GLY A 103 -7.97 2.19 1.00
CA GLY A 103 -7.39 3.24 0.16
C GLY A 103 -7.22 2.82 -1.30
N ASP A 104 -7.02 1.52 -1.56
CA ASP A 104 -7.01 0.98 -2.92
C ASP A 104 -8.39 1.01 -3.55
N SER A 105 -9.41 0.60 -2.82
CA SER A 105 -10.81 0.72 -3.27
C SER A 105 -11.19 2.18 -3.49
N TYR A 106 -10.79 3.07 -2.57
CA TYR A 106 -11.04 4.51 -2.71
C TYR A 106 -10.46 5.08 -4.01
N ARG A 107 -9.17 4.89 -4.28
CA ARG A 107 -8.54 5.44 -5.49
C ARG A 107 -9.07 4.78 -6.75
N ALA A 108 -9.39 3.48 -6.72
CA ALA A 108 -9.97 2.75 -7.85
C ALA A 108 -11.30 3.36 -8.28
N ILE A 109 -12.18 3.68 -7.33
CA ILE A 109 -13.52 4.25 -7.57
C ILE A 109 -13.39 5.74 -7.92
N ALA A 110 -12.77 6.54 -7.05
CA ALA A 110 -12.63 7.99 -7.23
C ALA A 110 -11.87 8.35 -8.50
N GLY A 111 -10.89 7.54 -8.91
CA GLY A 111 -10.14 7.74 -10.14
C GLY A 111 -10.98 7.63 -11.41
N THR A 112 -12.13 6.94 -11.37
CA THR A 112 -13.07 6.86 -12.50
C THR A 112 -13.96 8.10 -12.63
N HIS A 113 -14.02 8.92 -11.57
CA HIS A 113 -14.81 10.15 -11.48
C HIS A 113 -13.96 11.42 -11.62
N LEU A 114 -12.64 11.28 -11.82
CA LEU A 114 -11.77 12.43 -12.08
C LEU A 114 -12.09 13.06 -13.43
N THR A 115 -12.33 14.37 -13.40
CA THR A 115 -12.47 15.21 -14.59
C THR A 115 -11.09 15.57 -15.16
N ARG A 116 -11.07 16.15 -16.36
CA ARG A 116 -9.84 16.65 -16.99
C ARG A 116 -9.12 17.72 -16.17
N SER A 117 -9.84 18.49 -15.35
CA SER A 117 -9.25 19.46 -14.42
C SER A 117 -8.61 18.81 -13.19
N GLY A 118 -8.81 17.51 -12.97
CA GLY A 118 -8.33 16.79 -11.78
C GLY A 118 -9.26 16.90 -10.58
N GLN A 119 -10.47 17.43 -10.76
CA GLN A 119 -11.50 17.48 -9.72
C GLN A 119 -12.36 16.22 -9.77
N ILE A 120 -12.98 15.86 -8.65
CA ILE A 120 -13.96 14.78 -8.59
C ILE A 120 -15.28 15.30 -9.15
N GLY A 121 -15.74 14.74 -10.26
CA GLY A 121 -17.09 14.93 -10.78
C GLY A 121 -18.09 14.01 -10.09
N GLN A 122 -19.39 14.30 -10.24
CA GLN A 122 -20.49 13.39 -9.83
C GLN A 122 -20.38 12.89 -8.37
N GLN A 123 -20.09 13.79 -7.43
CA GLN A 123 -19.81 13.44 -6.03
C GLN A 123 -20.93 12.65 -5.31
N HIS A 124 -22.19 12.86 -5.70
CA HIS A 124 -23.32 12.07 -5.21
C HIS A 124 -23.25 10.61 -5.65
N GLU A 125 -22.91 10.36 -6.92
CA GLU A 125 -22.72 9.02 -7.48
C GLU A 125 -21.51 8.32 -6.85
N LEU A 126 -20.39 9.05 -6.69
CA LEU A 126 -19.22 8.54 -5.98
C LEU A 126 -19.54 8.08 -4.56
N THR A 127 -20.33 8.86 -3.83
CA THR A 127 -20.69 8.54 -2.43
C THR A 127 -21.51 7.24 -2.37
N LYS A 128 -22.44 7.06 -3.31
CA LYS A 128 -23.24 5.84 -3.46
C LYS A 128 -22.41 4.62 -3.87
N GLU A 129 -21.43 4.80 -4.74
CA GLU A 129 -20.52 3.73 -5.15
C GLU A 129 -19.59 3.31 -4.02
N LEU A 130 -19.08 4.25 -3.22
CA LEU A 130 -18.25 3.95 -2.04
C LEU A 130 -19.04 3.19 -0.98
N SER A 131 -20.34 3.48 -0.79
CA SER A 131 -21.17 2.80 0.21
C SER A 131 -21.63 1.40 -0.21
N HIS A 132 -21.63 1.09 -1.52
CA HIS A 132 -22.10 -0.20 -2.07
C HIS A 132 -21.11 -0.85 -3.04
N ALA A 133 -19.81 -0.61 -2.85
CA ALA A 133 -18.76 -0.95 -3.81
C ALA A 133 -18.74 -2.43 -4.25
N GLU A 134 -18.99 -3.36 -3.33
CA GLU A 134 -18.92 -4.80 -3.62
C GLU A 134 -20.06 -5.28 -4.54
N GLU A 135 -21.24 -4.68 -4.42
CA GLU A 135 -22.42 -5.02 -5.20
C GLU A 135 -22.40 -4.31 -6.57
N LEU A 136 -21.98 -3.04 -6.60
CA LEU A 136 -21.89 -2.25 -7.84
C LEU A 136 -20.70 -2.63 -8.73
N ALA A 137 -19.58 -3.10 -8.17
CA ALA A 137 -18.44 -3.55 -8.98
C ALA A 137 -18.80 -4.78 -9.84
N LYS A 138 -19.78 -5.61 -9.44
CA LYS A 138 -20.26 -6.72 -10.28
C LYS A 138 -21.11 -6.24 -11.46
N GLN A 139 -21.72 -5.06 -11.36
CA GLN A 139 -22.71 -4.56 -12.31
C GLN A 139 -22.18 -3.47 -13.24
N ASN A 140 -21.19 -2.67 -12.80
CA ASN A 140 -20.68 -1.53 -13.57
C ASN A 140 -19.31 -1.83 -14.23
N PRO A 141 -19.19 -1.87 -15.57
CA PRO A 141 -17.93 -2.14 -16.26
C PRO A 141 -16.86 -1.08 -15.98
N LYS A 142 -17.27 0.17 -15.73
CA LYS A 142 -16.39 1.30 -15.40
C LYS A 142 -15.63 1.05 -14.09
N LEU A 143 -16.35 0.57 -13.06
CA LEU A 143 -15.77 0.22 -11.77
C LEU A 143 -14.81 -0.97 -11.88
N ARG A 144 -15.21 -2.03 -12.59
CA ARG A 144 -14.33 -3.21 -12.82
C ARG A 144 -13.01 -2.80 -13.43
N LEU A 145 -13.04 -1.88 -14.39
CA LEU A 145 -11.85 -1.39 -15.05
C LEU A 145 -10.97 -0.55 -14.11
N GLY A 146 -11.56 0.32 -13.28
CA GLY A 146 -10.82 1.05 -12.25
C GLY A 146 -10.11 0.13 -11.23
N PHE A 147 -10.80 -0.92 -10.78
CA PHE A 147 -10.20 -1.94 -9.91
C PHE A 147 -9.11 -2.75 -10.64
N ALA A 148 -9.32 -3.13 -11.90
CA ALA A 148 -8.32 -3.86 -12.70
C ALA A 148 -7.04 -3.05 -12.88
N MET A 149 -7.14 -1.73 -13.16
CA MET A 149 -5.97 -0.86 -13.28
C MET A 149 -5.24 -0.69 -11.94
N THR A 150 -5.98 -0.69 -10.83
CA THR A 150 -5.41 -0.63 -9.49
C THR A 150 -4.71 -1.94 -9.10
N LEU A 151 -5.27 -3.08 -9.49
CA LEU A 151 -4.62 -4.39 -9.33
C LEU A 151 -3.34 -4.49 -10.15
N LEU A 152 -3.39 -4.09 -11.43
CA LEU A 152 -2.22 -4.03 -12.30
C LEU A 152 -1.14 -3.12 -11.70
N ASP A 153 -1.55 -1.97 -11.16
CA ASP A 153 -0.66 -1.08 -10.42
C ASP A 153 0.01 -1.77 -9.23
N ARG A 154 -0.73 -2.55 -8.43
CA ARG A 154 -0.15 -3.29 -7.29
C ARG A 154 0.82 -4.39 -7.73
N VAL A 155 0.50 -5.13 -8.79
CA VAL A 155 1.38 -6.20 -9.32
C VAL A 155 2.68 -5.60 -9.83
N VAL A 156 2.61 -4.56 -10.67
CA VAL A 156 3.82 -3.91 -11.21
C VAL A 156 4.62 -3.24 -10.10
N GLY A 157 3.96 -2.64 -9.11
CA GLY A 157 4.63 -2.07 -7.93
C GLY A 157 5.35 -3.13 -7.09
N LEU A 158 4.72 -4.29 -6.89
CA LEU A 158 5.32 -5.43 -6.20
C LEU A 158 6.55 -5.94 -6.95
N MET A 159 6.46 -6.09 -8.28
CA MET A 159 7.60 -6.50 -9.11
C MET A 159 8.76 -5.51 -8.98
N GLY A 160 8.50 -4.21 -9.14
CA GLY A 160 9.52 -3.17 -9.01
C GLY A 160 10.21 -3.17 -7.65
N ASN A 161 9.44 -3.29 -6.56
CA ASN A 161 10.00 -3.35 -5.21
C ASN A 161 10.86 -4.61 -4.99
N ASN A 162 10.43 -5.77 -5.50
CA ASN A 162 11.21 -6.99 -5.40
C ASN A 162 12.48 -6.95 -6.27
N ILE A 163 12.45 -6.30 -7.44
CA ILE A 163 13.65 -6.09 -8.24
C ILE A 163 14.67 -5.23 -7.49
N LEU A 164 14.23 -4.09 -6.92
CA LEU A 164 15.09 -3.24 -6.08
C LEU A 164 15.65 -4.01 -4.88
N GLY A 165 14.82 -4.80 -4.19
CA GLY A 165 15.25 -5.66 -3.09
C GLY A 165 16.26 -6.73 -3.54
N GLY A 166 16.03 -7.35 -4.69
CA GLY A 166 16.93 -8.33 -5.31
C GLY A 166 18.29 -7.71 -5.65
N ILE A 167 18.32 -6.52 -6.23
CA ILE A 167 19.57 -5.77 -6.47
C ILE A 167 20.30 -5.50 -5.16
N GLY A 168 19.58 -5.04 -4.12
CA GLY A 168 20.16 -4.80 -2.79
C GLY A 168 20.77 -6.07 -2.18
N LEU A 169 20.09 -7.21 -2.31
CA LEU A 169 20.60 -8.51 -1.87
C LEU A 169 21.81 -8.98 -2.69
N VAL A 170 21.87 -8.71 -3.99
CA VAL A 170 23.06 -9.04 -4.79
C VAL A 170 24.26 -8.20 -4.36
N LEU A 171 24.08 -6.89 -4.17
CA LEU A 171 25.17 -5.96 -3.87
C LEU A 171 25.64 -6.02 -2.41
N GLY A 172 24.73 -6.27 -1.47
CA GLY A 172 25.00 -6.22 -0.03
C GLY A 172 24.60 -7.48 0.73
N GLY A 173 23.93 -8.45 0.13
CA GLY A 173 23.43 -9.63 0.84
C GLY A 173 24.54 -10.47 1.46
N ALA A 174 25.73 -10.50 0.87
CA ALA A 174 26.90 -11.19 1.41
C ALA A 174 27.35 -10.65 2.79
N THR A 175 27.03 -9.39 3.12
CA THR A 175 27.33 -8.82 4.45
C THR A 175 26.28 -9.19 5.51
N LEU A 176 25.09 -9.65 5.08
CA LEU A 176 24.00 -10.07 5.94
C LEU A 176 24.03 -11.58 6.20
N ALA A 177 24.24 -12.39 5.16
CA ALA A 177 24.34 -13.85 5.23
C ALA A 177 24.94 -14.45 3.95
N SER A 178 25.52 -15.65 4.04
CA SER A 178 26.08 -16.37 2.88
C SER A 178 25.06 -16.66 1.77
N TRP A 179 23.79 -16.84 2.12
CA TRP A 179 22.70 -17.07 1.16
C TRP A 179 22.12 -15.79 0.54
N GLY A 180 22.49 -14.61 1.05
CA GLY A 180 21.85 -13.34 0.68
C GLY A 180 21.99 -13.03 -0.81
N THR A 181 23.19 -13.20 -1.37
CA THR A 181 23.47 -12.95 -2.79
C THR A 181 22.75 -13.93 -3.71
N GLU A 182 22.72 -15.23 -3.37
CA GLU A 182 22.00 -16.25 -4.16
C GLU A 182 20.49 -15.97 -4.19
N LEU A 183 19.90 -15.63 -3.04
CA LEU A 183 18.49 -15.24 -2.98
C LEU A 183 18.22 -14.01 -3.86
N GLY A 184 19.12 -13.02 -3.85
CA GLY A 184 19.04 -11.85 -4.70
C GLY A 184 18.92 -12.20 -6.19
N TYR A 185 19.78 -13.10 -6.69
CA TYR A 185 19.70 -13.57 -8.08
C TYR A 185 18.41 -14.34 -8.38
N TRP A 186 17.93 -15.19 -7.48
CA TRP A 186 16.64 -15.89 -7.65
C TRP A 186 15.46 -14.93 -7.75
N VAL A 187 15.42 -13.93 -6.87
CA VAL A 187 14.37 -12.90 -6.89
C VAL A 187 14.40 -12.13 -8.21
N LEU A 188 15.59 -11.74 -8.69
CA LEU A 188 15.75 -11.05 -9.96
C LEU A 188 15.33 -11.91 -11.15
N ALA A 189 15.74 -13.18 -11.18
CA ALA A 189 15.37 -14.13 -12.22
C ALA A 189 13.86 -14.35 -12.29
N LEU A 190 13.19 -14.48 -11.14
CA LEU A 190 11.74 -14.68 -11.08
C LEU A 190 10.97 -13.43 -11.52
N MET A 191 11.38 -12.25 -11.05
CA MET A 191 10.70 -10.99 -11.36
C MET A 191 10.90 -10.51 -12.80
N MET A 192 12.03 -10.83 -13.43
CA MET A 192 12.31 -10.50 -14.83
C MET A 192 11.91 -11.63 -15.80
N GLY A 193 12.00 -12.89 -15.37
CA GLY A 193 11.75 -14.08 -16.19
C GLY A 193 10.29 -14.55 -16.21
N GLY A 194 9.46 -14.17 -15.23
CA GLY A 194 8.02 -14.50 -15.20
C GLY A 194 7.16 -13.82 -16.27
N GLY A 195 7.77 -13.11 -17.23
CA GLY A 195 7.12 -12.46 -18.36
C GLY A 195 7.19 -13.23 -19.68
N VAL A 196 7.64 -14.50 -19.67
CA VAL A 196 7.61 -15.44 -20.81
C VAL A 196 6.48 -16.44 -20.64
#